data_AF-A0A379WX90-F1
#
_entry.id   AF-A0A379WX90-F1
#
_cell.length_a   1.000
_cell.length_b   1.000
_cell.length_c   1.000
_cell.angle_alpha   90.00
_cell.angle_beta   90.00
_cell.angle_gamma   90.00
#
_symmetry.space_group_name_H-M   'P 1'
#
loop_
_entity.id
_entity.type
_entity.pdbx_description
1 polymer ?
#
loop_
_entity_poly.entity_id
_entity_poly.type
_entity_poly.pdbx_seq_one_letter_code
_entity_poly.pdbx_strand_id
1 'polypeptide(L)'
;MPICAARVELVRLPEAEGRIAAEGALPYPPGVLCVVPGEIWGGSVLRYFSALEEGINLLPGFAPELQGVYIEEHDGRKQVWCYVIKPRDAQRSLLKEEKL
;
A
#
# COMPACT_ATOMS: atom_id res chain seq x y z
N MET A 1 -9.79 17.40 -3.93
CA MET A 1 -9.42 17.13 -5.33
C MET A 1 -8.70 15.79 -5.36
N PRO A 2 -9.30 14.68 -5.84
CA PRO A 2 -8.57 13.42 -5.87
C PRO A 2 -7.75 13.29 -7.15
N ILE A 3 -6.49 12.93 -6.98
CA ILE A 3 -5.64 12.32 -8.00
C ILE A 3 -6.42 11.17 -8.65
N CYS A 4 -6.58 11.23 -9.97
CA CYS A 4 -7.49 10.42 -10.76
C CYS A 4 -7.36 8.90 -10.55
N ALA A 5 -8.48 8.22 -10.36
CA ALA A 5 -8.65 6.77 -10.15
C ALA A 5 -8.05 5.85 -11.25
N ALA A 6 -7.51 6.37 -12.34
CA ALA A 6 -6.99 5.57 -13.46
C ALA A 6 -5.52 5.14 -13.31
N ARG A 7 -4.77 5.67 -12.34
CA ARG A 7 -3.30 5.46 -12.25
C ARG A 7 -2.82 4.83 -10.95
N VAL A 8 -3.70 4.16 -10.22
CA VAL A 8 -3.33 3.49 -8.97
C VAL A 8 -3.51 1.98 -9.09
N GLU A 9 -2.71 1.23 -8.35
CA GLU A 9 -2.79 -0.22 -8.23
C GLU A 9 -2.65 -0.62 -6.77
N LEU A 10 -3.41 -1.63 -6.36
CA LEU A 10 -3.34 -2.22 -5.02
C LEU A 10 -2.29 -3.33 -5.04
N VAL A 11 -1.31 -3.27 -4.15
CA VAL A 11 -0.29 -4.32 -4.00
C VAL A 11 -0.06 -4.67 -2.55
N ARG A 12 0.52 -5.85 -2.33
CA ARG A 12 1.01 -6.27 -1.02
C ARG A 12 2.11 -5.33 -0.55
N LEU A 13 2.15 -5.10 0.76
CA LEU A 13 3.12 -4.21 1.39
C LEU A 13 4.57 -4.50 0.97
N PRO A 14 5.07 -5.76 0.92
CA PRO A 14 6.44 -6.04 0.47
C PRO A 14 6.71 -5.65 -0.99
N GLU A 15 5.69 -5.66 -1.85
CA GLU A 15 5.81 -5.26 -3.26
C GLU A 15 5.74 -3.74 -3.44
N ALA A 16 5.38 -3.00 -2.39
CA ALA A 16 5.34 -1.55 -2.41
C ALA A 16 6.74 -0.93 -2.35
N GLU A 17 7.77 -1.66 -1.91
CA GLU A 17 9.13 -1.12 -1.78
C GLU A 17 9.62 -0.45 -3.06
N GLY A 18 10.08 0.79 -2.97
CA GLY A 18 10.53 1.59 -4.11
C GLY A 18 9.40 2.17 -4.97
N ARG A 19 8.13 1.96 -4.63
CA ARG A 19 6.97 2.49 -5.37
C ARG A 19 6.37 3.71 -4.68
N ILE A 20 5.67 4.55 -5.46
CA ILE A 20 5.12 5.83 -4.99
C ILE A 20 3.75 5.61 -4.36
N ALA A 21 3.59 5.93 -3.09
CA ALA A 21 2.33 5.86 -2.37
C ALA A 21 1.27 6.74 -3.04
N ALA A 22 0.10 6.16 -3.33
CA ALA A 22 -1.04 6.90 -3.83
C ALA A 22 -1.85 7.54 -2.70
N GLU A 23 -1.80 6.94 -1.52
CA GLU A 23 -2.52 7.35 -0.32
C GLU A 23 -1.57 7.53 0.85
N GLY A 24 -2.00 8.29 1.86
CA GLY A 24 -1.23 8.46 3.08
C GLY A 24 -1.50 7.30 4.04
N ALA A 25 -0.46 6.70 4.60
CA ALA A 25 -0.58 5.58 5.52
C ALA A 25 -0.47 6.06 6.98
N LEU A 26 -1.53 5.83 7.75
CA LEU A 26 -1.63 6.26 9.15
C LEU A 26 -1.95 5.06 10.04
N PRO A 27 -0.99 4.61 10.86
CA PRO A 27 -1.19 3.60 11.89
C PRO A 27 -1.56 4.23 13.23
N TYR A 28 -2.53 3.65 13.94
CA TYR A 28 -2.89 4.03 15.29
C TYR A 28 -2.76 2.85 16.28
N PRO A 29 -2.07 3.05 17.42
CA PRO A 29 -1.31 4.25 17.84
C PRO A 29 0.07 4.36 17.15
N PRO A 30 0.67 5.57 16.95
CA PRO A 30 0.34 6.86 17.58
C PRO A 30 -0.67 7.72 16.82
N GLY A 31 -1.11 7.35 15.62
CA GLY A 31 -2.02 8.17 14.80
C GLY A 31 -1.31 9.27 14.01
N VAL A 32 -0.03 9.07 13.70
CA VAL A 32 0.77 10.00 12.90
C VAL A 32 0.96 9.41 11.51
N LEU A 33 0.84 10.25 10.48
CA LEU A 33 1.05 9.83 9.10
C LEU A 33 2.51 9.37 8.91
N CYS A 34 2.70 8.11 8.53
CA CYS A 34 4.03 7.52 8.31
C CYS A 34 4.48 7.61 6.84
N VAL A 35 3.54 7.71 5.92
CA VAL A 35 3.79 7.94 4.48
C VAL A 35 2.79 8.98 4.00
N VAL A 36 3.23 10.01 3.27
CA VAL A 36 2.34 10.93 2.55
C VAL A 36 2.11 10.47 1.09
N PRO A 37 0.97 10.81 0.47
CA PRO A 37 0.79 10.60 -0.96
C PRO A 37 1.92 11.26 -1.76
N GLY A 38 2.52 10.51 -2.68
CA GLY A 38 3.66 10.96 -3.48
C GLY A 38 5.04 10.59 -2.91
N GLU A 39 5.13 10.11 -1.67
CA GLU A 39 6.37 9.52 -1.14
C GLU A 39 6.63 8.11 -1.65
N ILE A 40 7.87 7.67 -1.55
CA ILE A 40 8.27 6.31 -1.90
C ILE A 40 8.18 5.42 -0.66
N TRP A 41 7.48 4.29 -0.80
CA TRP A 41 7.47 3.25 0.21
C TRP A 41 8.87 2.65 0.38
N GLY A 42 9.37 2.61 1.61
CA GLY A 42 10.65 1.97 1.90
C GLY A 42 11.14 2.18 3.32
N GLY A 43 12.36 1.70 3.56
CA GLY A 43 13.12 1.99 4.77
C GLY A 43 12.44 1.57 6.07
N SER A 44 12.43 2.48 7.04
CA SER A 44 11.83 2.24 8.37
C SER A 44 10.31 2.10 8.32
N VAL A 45 9.64 2.83 7.42
CA VAL A 45 8.18 2.83 7.35
C VAL A 45 7.67 1.47 6.86
N LEU A 46 8.27 0.95 5.80
CA LEU A 46 7.93 -0.39 5.30
C LEU A 46 8.10 -1.45 6.39
N ARG A 47 9.25 -1.44 7.09
CA ARG A 47 9.53 -2.37 8.20
C ARG A 47 8.54 -2.24 9.34
N TYR A 48 8.10 -1.02 9.65
CA TYR A 48 7.12 -0.77 10.70
C TYR A 48 5.78 -1.42 10.36
N PHE A 49 5.25 -1.20 9.15
CA PHE A 49 4.01 -1.83 8.72
C PHE A 49 4.13 -3.36 8.59
N SER A 50 5.28 -3.90 8.19
CA SER A 50 5.52 -5.35 8.19
C SER A 50 5.49 -5.95 9.59
N ALA A 51 6.07 -5.25 10.57
CA ALA A 51 6.02 -5.69 11.97
C ALA A 51 4.58 -5.63 12.52
N LEU A 52 3.78 -4.65 12.11
CA LEU A 52 2.36 -4.60 12.46
C LEU A 52 1.57 -5.75 11.83
N GLU A 53 1.83 -6.08 10.56
CA GLU A 53 1.24 -7.26 9.90
C GLU A 53 1.53 -8.54 10.67
N GLU A 54 2.80 -8.76 11.05
CA GLU A 54 3.19 -9.92 11.85
C GLU A 54 2.52 -9.91 13.23
N GLY A 55 2.48 -8.76 13.91
CA GLY A 55 1.80 -8.60 15.19
C GLY A 55 0.31 -8.92 15.13
N ILE A 56 -0.37 -8.52 14.06
CA ILE A 56 -1.79 -8.84 13.81
C ILE A 56 -2.01 -10.34 13.71
N ASN A 57 -1.11 -11.05 13.03
CA ASN A 57 -1.20 -12.51 12.86
C ASN A 57 -0.86 -13.27 14.15
N LEU A 58 0.07 -12.76 14.96
CA LEU A 58 0.46 -13.37 16.23
C LEU A 58 -0.57 -13.14 17.34
N LEU A 59 -1.24 -11.99 17.34
CA LEU A 59 -2.18 -11.58 18.39
C LEU A 59 -3.55 -11.24 17.78
N PRO A 60 -4.32 -12.26 17.36
CA PRO A 60 -5.66 -12.04 16.83
C PRO A 60 -6.55 -11.36 17.89
N GLY A 61 -7.05 -10.17 17.56
CA GLY A 61 -7.85 -9.32 18.47
C GLY A 61 -7.14 -8.06 18.95
N PHE A 62 -5.82 -7.94 18.73
CA PHE A 62 -5.03 -6.73 19.04
C PHE A 62 -4.56 -5.99 17.78
N ALA A 63 -5.34 -6.07 16.71
CA ALA A 63 -4.98 -5.41 15.47
C ALA A 63 -5.03 -3.88 15.64
N PRO A 64 -3.94 -3.14 15.34
CA PRO A 64 -3.96 -1.69 15.32
C PRO A 64 -4.93 -1.19 14.25
N GLU A 65 -5.45 0.02 14.45
CA GLU A 65 -6.25 0.67 13.42
C GLU A 65 -5.31 1.23 12.35
N LEU A 66 -5.51 0.81 11.11
CA LEU A 66 -4.71 1.24 9.97
C LEU A 66 -5.60 2.00 8.98
N GLN A 67 -5.18 3.20 8.60
CA GLN A 67 -5.85 4.03 7.59
C GLN A 67 -4.92 4.23 6.38
N GLY A 68 -5.49 4.22 5.17
CA GLY A 68 -4.76 4.30 3.90
C GLY A 68 -3.98 3.03 3.52
N VAL A 69 -4.13 1.97 4.32
CA VAL A 69 -3.71 0.61 3.99
C VAL A 69 -4.86 -0.35 4.32
N TYR A 70 -4.90 -1.47 3.62
CA TYR A 70 -6.02 -2.41 3.63
C TYR A 70 -5.52 -3.75 4.13
N ILE A 71 -6.27 -4.38 5.02
CA ILE A 71 -5.94 -5.72 5.51
C ILE A 71 -6.85 -6.71 4.80
N GLU A 72 -6.27 -7.64 4.07
CA GLU A 72 -6.99 -8.75 3.46
C GLU A 72 -6.53 -10.08 4.08
N GLU A 73 -7.46 -11.02 4.24
CA GLU A 73 -7.15 -12.36 4.72
C GLU A 73 -6.95 -13.30 3.55
N HIS A 74 -5.76 -13.89 3.45
CA HIS A 74 -5.38 -14.87 2.44
C HIS A 74 -4.76 -16.08 3.14
N ASP A 75 -5.27 -17.28 2.89
CA ASP A 75 -4.81 -18.54 3.50
C ASP A 75 -4.78 -18.52 5.04
N GLY A 76 -5.76 -17.87 5.68
CA GLY A 76 -5.85 -17.73 7.14
C GLY A 76 -4.80 -16.80 7.74
N ARG A 77 -4.11 -16.01 6.92
CA ARG A 77 -3.19 -14.96 7.34
C ARG A 77 -3.67 -13.60 6.87
N LYS A 78 -3.55 -12.60 7.73
CA LYS A 78 -3.84 -11.21 7.42
C LYS A 78 -2.63 -10.58 6.74
N GLN A 79 -2.83 -10.04 5.55
CA GLN A 79 -1.82 -9.36 4.76
C GLN A 79 -2.19 -7.90 4.57
N VAL A 80 -1.21 -7.00 4.64
CA VAL A 80 -1.39 -5.57 4.45
C VAL A 80 -1.16 -5.23 2.98
N TRP A 81 -2.10 -4.47 2.41
CA TRP A 81 -2.12 -4.00 1.04
C TRP A 81 -2.17 -2.47 1.02
N CYS A 82 -1.59 -1.87 -0.01
CA CYS A 82 -1.56 -0.42 -0.15
C CYS A 82 -1.70 0.01 -1.62
N TYR A 83 -2.29 1.17 -1.85
CA TYR A 83 -2.34 1.76 -3.17
C TYR A 83 -1.04 2.48 -3.50
N VAL A 84 -0.51 2.22 -4.69
CA VAL A 84 0.61 2.98 -5.25
C VAL A 84 0.24 3.51 -6.63
N ILE A 85 0.97 4.51 -7.09
CA ILE A 85 0.89 5.04 -8.45
C ILE A 85 1.55 4.08 -9.45
N LYS A 86 0.78 3.66 -10.46
CA LYS A 86 1.26 2.84 -11.58
C LYS A 86 2.45 3.52 -12.29
N PRO A 87 3.51 2.78 -12.61
CA PRO A 87 4.59 3.29 -13.46
C PRO A 87 4.04 3.75 -14.81
N ARG A 88 4.51 4.90 -15.32
CA ARG A 88 4.07 5.47 -16.61
C ARG A 88 4.27 4.51 -17.79
N ASP A 89 5.19 3.56 -17.68
CA ASP A 89 5.49 2.59 -18.75
C ASP A 89 4.36 1.58 -19.00
N ALA A 90 3.53 1.28 -18.00
CA ALA A 90 2.38 0.39 -18.15
C ALA A 90 1.25 1.00 -19.00
N GLN A 91 1.19 2.34 -19.14
CA GLN A 91 0.22 2.99 -20.04
C GLN A 91 0.63 2.91 -21.52
N ARG A 92 1.92 2.68 -21.81
CA ARG A 92 2.44 2.71 -23.18
C ARG A 92 2.18 1.41 -23.96
N SER A 93 1.96 0.30 -23.26
CA SER A 93 1.57 -0.99 -23.88
C SER A 93 0.11 -0.97 -24.36
N LEU A 94 -0.80 -0.42 -23.56
CA LEU A 94 -2.24 -0.33 -23.90
C LEU A 94 -2.51 0.55 -25.14
N LEU A 95 -1.77 1.65 -25.30
CA LEU A 95 -1.88 2.52 -26.48
C LEU A 95 -1.31 1.91 -27.77
N LYS A 96 -0.61 0.78 -27.68
CA LYS A 96 -0.01 0.10 -28.85
C LYS A 96 -0.94 -0.96 -29.45
N GLU A 97 -1.94 -1.44 -28.71
CA GLU A 97 -2.86 -2.49 -29.16
C GLU A 97 -4.12 -1.95 -29.86
N GLU A 98 -4.47 -0.66 -29.70
CA GLU A 98 -5.60 -0.02 -30.41
C GLU A 98 -5.28 0.43 -31.85
N LYS A 99 -4.13 0.02 -32.41
CA LYS A 99 -3.68 0.50 -33.73
C LYS A 99 -3.41 -0.60 -34.76
N LEU A 100 -4.29 -1.61 -34.83
CA LEU A 100 -4.34 -2.57 -35.94
C LEU A 100 -5.59 -2.39 -36.79
#